data_AF-A0A7J0A8T6-F1
#
_entry.id   AF-A0A7J0A8T6-F1
#
_cell.length_a   1.000
_cell.length_b   1.000
_cell.length_c   1.000
_cell.angle_alpha   90.00
_cell.angle_beta   90.00
_cell.angle_gamma   90.00
#
_symmetry.space_group_name_H-M   'P 1'
#
loop_
_entity.id
_entity.type
_entity.pdbx_description
1 polymer ?
#
loop_
_entity_poly.entity_id
_entity_poly.type
_entity_poly.pdbx_seq_one_letter_code
_entity_poly.pdbx_strand_id
1 'polypeptide(L)'
;MRGLLYIVILFVITGCSYSSSQPMALDEAQRLMHSDPTAALSRLNGVDVSEFQDSATMARWALLYSEALVVNKLSAPTDTIVDIAIDYYGQHNLTDEFQKASRLKALIRSSDDADALATALYLQKEKEFLLYKERAKRELYMFVGLVLLIIAAGIIIWMRQRIRLQSLQNEALIAEASGLKSQIDVSRGDVGRLEMKLHGLLENRFALIDSLCQTYYESHGTKTERKAIIDKVKSKIESVRTDSFSEMESAVNDCRDNLLVKVKDNYPDIKTEEYRLLVYLASGLSTRTISLLLGESVDVVYKRKSRLKSRLKESVEAVCPDIMSVF
;
A
#
# COMPACT_ATOMS: atom_id res chain seq x y z
N MET A 1 3.75 17.71 -2.32
CA MET A 1 5.13 17.91 -2.81
C MET A 1 5.44 19.38 -3.08
N ARG A 2 4.56 20.16 -3.73
CA ARG A 2 4.80 21.60 -4.00
C ARG A 2 4.91 22.48 -2.74
N GLY A 3 4.13 22.21 -1.69
CA GLY A 3 4.16 23.00 -0.44
C GLY A 3 5.51 23.00 0.30
N LEU A 4 6.28 21.91 0.20
CA LEU A 4 7.58 21.78 0.86
C LEU A 4 8.65 22.63 0.16
N LEU A 5 8.60 22.71 -1.18
CA LEU A 5 9.48 23.58 -1.96
C LEU A 5 9.24 25.07 -1.65
N TYR A 6 7.98 25.48 -1.47
CA TYR A 6 7.67 26.87 -1.12
C TYR A 6 8.16 27.26 0.29
N ILE A 7 8.14 26.34 1.25
CA ILE A 7 8.67 26.59 2.61
C ILE A 7 10.20 26.75 2.58
N VAL A 8 10.90 25.92 1.79
CA VAL A 8 12.36 26.04 1.63
C VAL A 8 12.72 27.35 0.94
N ILE A 9 12.00 27.74 -0.12
CA ILE A 9 12.23 29.02 -0.83
C ILE A 9 11.94 30.22 0.09
N LEU A 10 10.88 30.16 0.91
CA LEU A 10 10.56 31.23 1.87
C LEU A 10 11.68 31.41 2.91
N PHE A 11 12.25 30.31 3.41
CA PHE A 11 13.36 30.35 4.39
C PHE A 11 14.65 30.94 3.81
N VAL A 12 14.97 30.64 2.55
CA VAL A 12 16.14 31.19 1.87
C VAL A 12 16.00 32.70 1.65
N ILE A 13 14.79 33.18 1.35
CA ILE A 13 14.55 34.61 1.11
C ILE A 13 14.59 35.41 2.42
N THR A 14 14.15 34.84 3.55
CA THR A 14 14.25 35.50 4.87
C THR A 14 15.65 35.51 5.47
N GLY A 15 16.60 34.74 4.91
CA GLY A 15 17.99 34.68 5.36
C GLY A 15 18.90 35.77 4.79
N CYS A 16 18.45 36.54 3.79
CA CYS A 16 19.19 37.71 3.30
C CYS A 16 18.85 38.93 4.16
N SER A 17 19.39 38.97 5.38
CA SER A 17 19.30 40.13 6.26
C SER A 17 20.21 41.26 5.75
N TYR A 18 19.57 42.38 5.44
CA TYR A 18 20.05 43.75 5.25
C TYR A 18 21.45 44.05 5.82
N SER A 19 22.37 44.50 4.96
CA SER A 19 23.74 44.92 5.27
C SER A 19 23.75 46.18 6.14
N SER A 20 24.47 46.12 7.28
CA SER A 20 24.57 47.19 8.29
C SER A 20 25.63 48.25 7.93
N SER A 21 25.51 49.44 8.55
CA SER A 21 26.30 50.67 8.34
C SER A 21 27.82 50.61 8.62
N GLN A 22 28.40 49.41 8.78
CA GLN A 22 29.79 49.19 9.13
C GLN A 22 30.85 49.53 8.05
N PRO A 23 30.59 49.44 6.72
CA PRO A 23 31.63 49.78 5.73
C PRO A 23 32.05 51.25 5.80
N MET A 24 31.15 52.15 6.25
CA MET A 24 31.44 53.59 6.36
C MET A 24 32.49 53.90 7.45
N ALA A 25 32.49 53.18 8.56
CA ALA A 25 33.47 53.36 9.64
C ALA A 25 34.89 52.92 9.22
N LEU A 26 34.98 51.86 8.41
CA LEU A 26 36.27 51.39 7.86
C LEU A 26 36.84 52.37 6.84
N ASP A 27 35.99 52.94 5.98
CA ASP A 27 36.40 53.96 5.01
C ASP A 27 36.91 55.23 5.70
N GLU A 28 36.26 55.66 6.79
CA GLU A 28 36.69 56.82 7.58
C GLU A 28 38.04 56.56 8.25
N ALA A 29 38.22 55.39 8.90
CA ALA A 29 39.48 55.02 9.51
C ALA A 29 40.63 54.95 8.50
N GLN A 30 40.38 54.39 7.31
CA GLN A 30 41.37 54.32 6.24
C GLN A 30 41.81 55.71 5.77
N ARG A 31 40.89 56.68 5.67
CA ARG A 31 41.23 58.07 5.31
C ARG A 31 42.10 58.75 6.37
N LEU A 32 41.82 58.48 7.64
CA LEU A 32 42.56 59.06 8.77
C LEU A 32 43.97 58.46 8.94
N MET A 33 44.25 57.30 8.34
CA MET A 33 45.50 56.55 8.54
C MET A 33 46.79 57.35 8.32
N HIS A 34 46.78 58.31 7.39
CA HIS A 34 47.93 59.18 7.11
C HIS A 34 47.87 60.54 7.79
N SER A 35 46.67 61.08 8.04
CA SER A 35 46.49 62.42 8.60
C SER A 35 46.47 62.44 10.12
N ASP A 36 45.85 61.43 10.75
CA ASP A 36 45.78 61.24 12.20
C ASP A 36 45.70 59.74 12.52
N PRO A 37 46.87 59.08 12.69
CA PRO A 37 46.93 57.65 12.98
C PRO A 37 46.25 57.26 14.29
N THR A 38 46.26 58.14 15.29
CA THR A 38 45.65 57.87 16.59
C THR A 38 44.12 57.87 16.50
N ALA A 39 43.55 58.82 15.76
CA ALA A 39 42.12 58.85 15.49
C ALA A 39 41.68 57.67 14.62
N ALA A 40 42.49 57.27 13.63
CA ALA A 40 42.23 56.08 12.82
C ALA A 40 42.14 54.81 13.68
N LEU A 41 43.08 54.60 14.60
CA LEU A 41 43.07 53.47 15.52
C LEU A 41 41.88 53.54 16.50
N SER A 42 41.55 54.73 17.02
CA SER A 42 40.38 54.93 17.88
C SER A 42 39.07 54.57 17.17
N ARG A 43 38.92 54.97 15.90
CA ARG A 43 37.77 54.60 15.07
C ARG A 43 37.66 53.08 14.88
N LEU A 44 38.76 52.40 14.57
CA LEU A 44 38.77 50.94 14.40
C LEU A 44 38.49 50.18 15.72
N ASN A 45 38.94 50.72 16.86
CA ASN A 45 38.61 50.20 18.18
C ASN A 45 37.12 50.38 18.53
N GLY A 46 36.46 51.41 17.99
CA GLY A 46 35.03 51.64 18.18
C GLY A 46 34.11 50.72 17.37
N VAL A 47 34.65 49.96 16.40
CA VAL A 47 33.85 49.05 15.56
C VAL A 47 33.61 47.73 16.30
N ASP A 48 32.35 47.32 16.45
CA ASP A 48 32.00 45.99 16.97
C ASP A 48 32.19 44.94 15.89
N VAL A 49 33.29 44.18 15.98
CA VAL A 49 33.62 43.15 15.00
C VAL A 49 32.79 41.87 15.19
N SER A 50 32.14 41.71 16.34
CA SER A 50 31.32 40.52 16.63
C SER A 50 30.03 40.49 15.81
N GLU A 51 29.59 41.65 15.30
CA GLU A 51 28.38 41.83 14.51
C GLU A 51 28.58 41.79 12.99
N PHE A 52 29.81 41.58 12.54
CA PHE A 52 30.12 41.49 11.11
C PHE A 52 29.34 40.32 10.48
N GLN A 53 28.79 40.54 9.28
CA GLN A 53 28.01 39.53 8.56
C GLN A 53 28.88 38.68 7.62
N ASP A 54 29.98 39.25 7.13
CA ASP A 54 30.81 38.64 6.11
C ASP A 54 32.30 38.62 6.48
N SER A 55 32.98 37.58 6.03
CA SER A 55 34.41 37.40 6.24
C SER A 55 35.26 38.44 5.50
N ALA A 56 34.75 39.04 4.43
CA ALA A 56 35.46 40.07 3.67
C ALA A 56 35.61 41.37 4.47
N THR A 57 34.52 41.86 5.06
CA THR A 57 34.55 43.03 5.96
C THR A 57 35.46 42.78 7.17
N MET A 58 35.42 41.57 7.75
CA MET A 58 36.32 41.17 8.83
C MET A 58 37.79 41.22 8.42
N ALA A 59 38.14 40.68 7.26
CA ALA A 59 39.50 40.71 6.73
C ALA A 59 39.97 42.13 6.38
N ARG A 60 39.07 42.97 5.88
CA ARG A 60 39.35 44.39 5.61
C ARG A 60 39.62 45.16 6.89
N TRP A 61 38.78 44.99 7.92
CA TRP A 61 39.01 45.59 9.23
C TRP A 61 40.33 45.11 9.83
N ALA A 62 40.63 43.81 9.78
CA ALA A 62 41.87 43.23 10.30
C ALA A 62 43.13 43.79 9.63
N LEU A 63 43.08 44.01 8.31
CA LEU A 63 44.16 44.65 7.55
C LEU A 63 44.38 46.10 7.98
N LEU A 64 43.30 46.88 8.06
CA LEU A 64 43.35 48.29 8.49
C LEU A 64 43.78 48.43 9.95
N TYR A 65 43.35 47.52 10.82
CA TYR A 65 43.75 47.48 12.23
C TYR A 65 45.24 47.21 12.37
N SER A 66 45.75 46.24 11.62
CA SER A 66 47.19 45.91 11.57
C SER A 66 48.02 47.07 11.00
N GLU A 67 47.51 47.76 9.99
CA GLU A 67 48.13 48.97 9.44
C GLU A 67 48.16 50.11 10.48
N ALA A 68 47.06 50.36 11.19
CA ALA A 68 46.98 51.35 12.25
C ALA A 68 47.97 51.07 13.39
N LEU A 69 48.13 49.80 13.81
CA LEU A 69 49.13 49.43 14.82
C LEU A 69 50.55 49.80 14.39
N VAL A 70 50.93 49.48 13.15
CA VAL A 70 52.26 49.80 12.61
C VAL A 70 52.50 51.30 12.53
N VAL A 71 51.53 52.08 12.03
CA VAL A 71 51.68 53.54 11.89
C VAL A 71 51.77 54.22 13.27
N ASN A 72 51.04 53.71 14.27
CA ASN A 72 51.14 54.18 15.65
C ASN A 72 52.34 53.60 16.42
N LYS A 73 53.18 52.77 15.77
CA LYS A 73 54.34 52.08 16.36
C LYS A 73 53.99 51.17 17.55
N LEU A 74 52.78 50.63 17.58
CA LEU A 74 52.31 49.75 18.64
C LEU A 74 52.66 48.29 18.32
N SER A 75 53.05 47.54 19.35
CA SER A 75 53.20 46.08 19.27
C SER A 75 51.86 45.36 19.50
N ALA A 76 51.71 44.16 18.94
CA ALA A 76 50.57 43.28 19.20
C ALA A 76 50.99 42.11 20.10
N PRO A 77 50.16 41.71 21.07
CA PRO A 77 50.46 40.58 21.95
C PRO A 77 50.38 39.22 21.25
N THR A 78 49.57 39.11 20.18
CA THR A 78 49.36 37.88 19.40
C THR A 78 49.24 38.24 17.92
N ASP A 79 49.47 37.27 17.04
CA ASP A 79 49.31 37.44 15.58
C ASP A 79 47.84 37.27 15.11
N THR A 80 46.90 37.03 16.04
CA THR A 80 45.53 36.59 15.72
C THR A 80 44.81 37.52 14.75
N ILE A 81 44.87 38.85 14.94
CA ILE A 81 44.13 39.79 14.09
C ILE A 81 44.74 39.88 12.69
N VAL A 82 46.07 39.99 12.58
CA VAL A 82 46.72 40.08 11.25
C VAL A 82 46.55 38.79 10.45
N ASP A 83 46.54 37.64 11.14
CA ASP A 83 46.32 36.33 10.51
C ASP A 83 44.93 36.20 9.87
N ILE A 84 43.90 36.92 10.39
CA ILE A 84 42.58 36.97 9.74
C ILE A 84 42.68 37.53 8.32
N ALA A 85 43.44 38.62 8.14
CA ALA A 85 43.65 39.22 6.83
C ALA A 85 44.49 38.30 5.93
N ILE A 86 45.59 37.75 6.45
CA ILE A 86 46.47 36.83 5.71
C ILE A 86 45.70 35.60 5.22
N ASP A 87 44.94 34.95 6.09
CA ASP A 87 44.16 33.75 5.76
C ASP A 87 43.11 34.08 4.69
N TYR A 88 42.36 35.17 4.86
CA TYR A 88 41.31 35.55 3.93
C TYR A 88 41.88 35.91 2.55
N TYR A 89 42.83 36.85 2.47
CA TYR A 89 43.38 37.29 1.19
C TYR A 89 44.20 36.19 0.50
N GLY A 90 44.87 35.33 1.27
CA GLY A 90 45.55 34.14 0.77
C GLY A 90 44.60 33.14 0.14
N GLN A 91 43.48 32.81 0.81
CA GLN A 91 42.46 31.89 0.26
C GLN A 91 41.75 32.44 -0.98
N HIS A 92 41.59 33.76 -1.07
CA HIS A 92 40.93 34.43 -2.19
C HIS A 92 41.89 34.84 -3.33
N ASN A 93 43.16 34.44 -3.25
CA ASN A 93 44.21 34.78 -4.23
C ASN A 93 44.43 36.29 -4.47
N LEU A 94 44.16 37.11 -3.46
CA LEU A 94 44.40 38.57 -3.48
C LEU A 94 45.84 38.84 -3.03
N THR A 95 46.76 38.77 -4.00
CA THR A 95 48.20 38.71 -3.77
C THR A 95 48.78 40.00 -3.18
N ASP A 96 48.29 41.16 -3.60
CA ASP A 96 48.79 42.46 -3.11
C ASP A 96 48.43 42.68 -1.64
N GLU A 97 47.17 42.45 -1.27
CA GLU A 97 46.68 42.56 0.11
C GLU A 97 47.28 41.50 1.02
N PHE A 98 47.48 40.28 0.51
CA PHE A 98 48.17 39.21 1.22
C PHE A 98 49.64 39.59 1.53
N GLN A 99 50.36 40.12 0.54
CA GLN A 99 51.73 40.59 0.74
C GLN A 99 51.77 41.77 1.73
N LYS A 100 50.82 42.71 1.62
CA LYS A 100 50.68 43.82 2.56
C LYS A 100 50.46 43.31 3.99
N ALA A 101 49.51 42.41 4.22
CA ALA A 101 49.22 41.82 5.52
C ALA A 101 50.45 41.07 6.09
N SER A 102 51.12 40.28 5.27
CA SER A 102 52.33 39.54 5.65
C SER A 102 53.48 40.47 6.07
N ARG A 103 53.65 41.59 5.36
CA ARG A 103 54.62 42.63 5.74
C ARG A 103 54.24 43.31 7.05
N LEU A 104 52.96 43.65 7.23
CA LEU A 104 52.47 44.26 8.47
C LEU A 104 52.71 43.33 9.67
N LYS A 105 52.47 42.03 9.54
CA LYS A 105 52.78 41.03 10.57
C LYS A 105 54.25 41.08 11.02
N ALA A 106 55.18 41.12 10.07
CA ALA A 106 56.60 41.23 10.36
C ALA A 106 56.97 42.54 11.08
N LEU A 107 56.36 43.66 10.69
CA LEU A 107 56.59 44.98 11.28
C LEU A 107 56.05 45.07 12.71
N ILE A 108 54.83 44.59 12.96
CA ILE A 108 54.19 44.57 14.30
C ILE A 108 55.07 43.79 15.29
N ARG A 109 55.62 42.64 14.86
CA ARG A 109 56.50 41.82 15.68
C ARG A 109 57.85 42.46 16.01
N SER A 110 58.31 43.39 15.16
CA SER A 110 59.57 44.11 15.36
C SER A 110 59.43 45.37 16.22
N SER A 111 58.20 45.78 16.56
CA SER A 111 57.97 46.95 17.42
C SER A 111 58.20 46.59 18.88
N ASP A 112 58.97 47.41 19.60
CA ASP A 112 59.37 47.17 21.00
C ASP A 112 58.51 47.97 22.01
N ASP A 113 57.56 48.77 21.52
CA ASP A 113 56.69 49.60 22.35
C ASP A 113 55.43 48.81 22.78
N ALA A 114 55.45 48.36 24.03
CA ALA A 114 54.38 47.60 24.65
C ALA A 114 53.53 48.51 25.54
N ASP A 115 52.59 49.23 24.91
CA ASP A 115 51.56 49.97 25.64
C ASP A 115 50.52 49.00 26.24
N ALA A 116 50.34 49.07 27.56
CA ALA A 116 49.38 48.25 28.29
C ALA A 116 47.94 48.51 27.86
N LEU A 117 47.61 49.75 27.49
CA LEU A 117 46.26 50.12 27.04
C LEU A 117 45.99 49.57 25.63
N ALA A 118 46.93 49.75 24.70
CA ALA A 118 46.85 49.13 23.36
C ALA A 118 46.73 47.59 23.43
N THR A 119 47.47 46.95 24.33
CA THR A 119 47.41 45.51 24.55
C THR A 119 46.03 45.06 25.04
N ALA A 120 45.43 45.79 25.98
CA ALA A 120 44.09 45.49 26.49
C ALA A 120 43.00 45.64 25.42
N LEU A 121 43.06 46.71 24.61
CA LEU A 121 42.14 46.93 23.49
C LEU A 121 42.29 45.85 22.41
N TYR A 122 43.53 45.44 22.10
CA TYR A 122 43.80 44.35 21.18
C TYR A 122 43.14 43.04 21.66
N LEU A 123 43.37 42.66 22.91
CA LEU A 123 42.79 41.44 23.50
C LEU A 123 41.25 41.49 23.55
N GLN A 124 40.68 42.68 23.73
CA GLN A 124 39.23 42.86 23.62
C GLN A 124 38.74 42.53 22.20
N LYS A 125 39.41 43.03 21.17
CA LYS A 125 39.05 42.75 19.78
C LYS A 125 39.25 41.30 19.38
N GLU A 126 40.28 40.65 19.91
CA GLU A 126 40.47 39.21 19.75
C GLU A 126 39.29 38.41 20.31
N LYS A 127 38.76 38.79 21.48
CA LYS A 127 37.56 38.16 22.06
C LYS A 127 36.31 38.40 21.21
N GLU A 128 36.11 39.63 20.71
CA GLU A 128 34.99 39.94 19.80
C GLU A 128 35.05 39.09 18.52
N PHE A 129 36.25 38.88 17.96
CA PHE A 129 36.45 37.99 16.81
C PHE A 129 36.13 36.51 17.13
N LEU A 130 36.52 36.02 18.32
CA LEU A 130 36.17 34.66 18.74
C LEU A 130 34.65 34.48 18.85
N LEU A 131 33.93 35.49 19.35
CA LEU A 131 32.47 35.50 19.40
C LEU A 131 31.85 35.48 18.00
N TYR A 132 32.39 36.26 17.05
CA TYR A 132 31.99 36.19 15.62
C TYR A 132 32.15 34.76 15.07
N LYS A 133 33.31 34.12 15.33
CA LYS A 133 33.60 32.75 14.88
C LYS A 133 32.65 31.73 15.49
N GLU A 134 32.28 31.88 16.77
CA GLU A 134 31.29 31.02 17.42
C GLU A 134 29.89 31.20 16.84
N ARG A 135 29.46 32.45 16.60
CA ARG A 135 28.15 32.75 15.99
C ARG A 135 28.03 32.09 14.63
N ALA A 136 29.02 32.29 13.75
CA ALA A 136 29.04 31.71 12.41
C ALA A 136 28.97 30.17 12.44
N LYS A 137 29.68 29.52 13.38
CA LYS A 137 29.60 28.06 13.56
C LYS A 137 28.22 27.62 14.04
N ARG A 138 27.65 28.32 15.03
CA ARG A 138 26.30 28.00 15.56
C ARG A 138 25.24 28.14 14.47
N GLU A 139 25.29 29.19 13.66
CA GLU A 139 24.38 29.37 12.53
C GLU A 139 24.51 28.24 11.51
N LEU A 140 25.73 27.84 11.16
CA LEU A 140 25.97 26.70 10.27
C LEU A 140 25.38 25.39 10.84
N TYR A 141 25.64 25.08 12.13
CA TYR A 141 25.09 23.88 12.76
C TYR A 141 23.55 23.91 12.83
N MET A 142 22.95 25.07 13.11
CA MET A 142 21.50 25.25 13.10
C MET A 142 20.91 25.03 11.70
N PHE A 143 21.56 25.56 10.66
CA PHE A 143 21.14 25.36 9.26
C PHE A 143 21.22 23.88 8.85
N VAL A 144 22.33 23.21 9.15
CA VAL A 144 22.49 21.76 8.88
C VAL A 144 21.44 20.95 9.63
N GLY A 145 21.17 21.26 10.90
CA GLY A 145 20.13 20.61 11.70
C GLY A 145 18.72 20.78 11.10
N LEU A 146 18.39 21.98 10.63
CA LEU A 146 17.11 22.27 9.98
C LEU A 146 16.93 21.46 8.69
N VAL A 147 17.97 21.38 7.86
CA VAL A 147 17.96 20.59 6.62
C VAL A 147 17.73 19.10 6.91
N LEU A 148 18.42 18.55 7.92
CA LEU A 148 18.22 17.15 8.35
C LEU A 148 16.79 16.89 8.83
N LEU A 149 16.19 17.83 9.57
CA LEU A 149 14.82 17.73 10.05
C LEU A 149 13.80 17.71 8.89
N ILE A 150 14.01 18.55 7.87
CA ILE A 150 13.18 18.58 6.66
C ILE A 150 13.27 17.27 5.89
N ILE A 151 14.47 16.72 5.73
CA ILE A 151 14.70 15.43 5.07
C ILE A 151 13.98 14.31 5.83
N ALA A 152 14.11 14.26 7.16
CA ALA A 152 13.44 13.26 8.00
C ALA A 152 11.91 13.34 7.88
N ALA A 153 11.34 14.55 7.93
CA ALA A 153 9.91 14.76 7.73
C ALA A 153 9.44 14.31 6.34
N GLY A 154 10.21 14.60 5.29
CA GLY A 154 9.96 14.14 3.92
C GLY A 154 9.92 12.61 3.82
N ILE A 155 10.89 11.92 4.42
CA ILE A 155 10.95 10.45 4.46
C ILE A 155 9.74 9.87 5.20
N ILE A 156 9.36 10.43 6.35
CA ILE A 156 8.19 9.98 7.12
C ILE A 156 6.90 10.13 6.30
N ILE A 157 6.72 11.26 5.62
CA ILE A 157 5.55 11.50 4.76
C ILE A 157 5.53 10.51 3.60
N TRP A 158 6.67 10.31 2.92
CA TRP A 158 6.80 9.37 1.81
C TRP A 158 6.49 7.94 2.23
N MET A 159 7.04 7.49 3.37
CA MET A 159 6.80 6.16 3.91
C MET A 159 5.33 5.95 4.29
N ARG A 160 4.69 6.94 4.91
CA ARG A 160 3.25 6.90 5.21
C ARG A 160 2.39 6.83 3.95
N GLN A 161 2.74 7.62 2.92
CA GLN A 161 2.05 7.58 1.64
C GLN A 161 2.20 6.21 0.96
N ARG A 162 3.41 5.65 0.98
CA ARG A 162 3.71 4.33 0.42
C ARG A 162 2.90 3.23 1.11
N ILE A 163 2.83 3.23 2.45
CA ILE A 163 2.05 2.25 3.21
C ILE A 163 0.56 2.36 2.88
N ARG A 164 0.00 3.58 2.79
CA ARG A 164 -1.40 3.79 2.38
C ARG A 164 -1.70 3.27 0.98
N LEU A 165 -0.75 3.42 0.05
CA LEU A 165 -0.94 2.91 -1.31
C LEU A 165 -0.93 1.39 -1.33
N GLN A 166 -0.02 0.77 -0.58
CA GLN A 166 0.05 -0.69 -0.46
C GLN A 166 -1.18 -1.28 0.24
N SER A 167 -1.75 -0.59 1.23
CA SER A 167 -2.97 -1.06 1.91
C SER A 167 -4.17 -1.12 0.96
N LEU A 168 -4.33 -0.15 0.05
CA LEU A 168 -5.42 -0.14 -0.94
C LEU A 168 -5.33 -1.33 -1.92
N GLN A 169 -4.13 -1.69 -2.36
CA GLN A 169 -3.93 -2.85 -3.24
C GLN A 169 -4.23 -4.16 -2.50
N ASN A 170 -3.80 -4.28 -1.24
CA ASN A 170 -4.07 -5.45 -0.41
C ASN A 170 -5.57 -5.62 -0.13
N GLU A 171 -6.30 -4.54 0.14
CA GLU A 171 -7.76 -4.60 0.33
C GLU A 171 -8.49 -5.16 -0.90
N ALA A 172 -8.09 -4.75 -2.11
CA ALA A 172 -8.66 -5.28 -3.35
C ALA A 172 -8.37 -6.78 -3.53
N LEU A 173 -7.11 -7.21 -3.30
CA LEU A 173 -6.73 -8.63 -3.37
C LEU A 173 -7.46 -9.47 -2.32
N ILE A 174 -7.64 -8.96 -1.11
CA ILE A 174 -8.42 -9.64 -0.05
C ILE A 174 -9.88 -9.75 -0.46
N ALA A 175 -10.47 -8.71 -1.06
CA ALA A 175 -11.84 -8.75 -1.56
C ALA A 175 -12.01 -9.83 -2.63
N GLU A 176 -11.12 -9.89 -3.63
CA GLU A 176 -11.13 -10.93 -4.67
C GLU A 176 -10.96 -12.33 -4.08
N ALA A 177 -9.98 -12.53 -3.19
CA ALA A 177 -9.75 -13.81 -2.52
C ALA A 177 -10.95 -14.24 -1.66
N SER A 178 -11.60 -13.30 -0.98
CA SER A 178 -12.80 -13.58 -0.18
C SER A 178 -14.00 -13.96 -1.05
N GLY A 179 -14.16 -13.32 -2.22
CA GLY A 179 -15.19 -13.66 -3.19
C GLY A 179 -15.01 -15.07 -3.76
N LEU A 180 -13.78 -15.42 -4.15
CA LEU A 180 -13.44 -16.77 -4.61
C LEU A 180 -13.66 -17.82 -3.51
N LYS A 181 -13.25 -17.52 -2.27
CA LYS A 181 -13.47 -18.42 -1.14
C LYS A 181 -14.95 -18.68 -0.90
N SER A 182 -15.78 -17.64 -0.96
CA SER A 182 -17.23 -17.78 -0.82
C SER A 182 -17.83 -18.67 -1.91
N GLN A 183 -17.38 -18.55 -3.16
CA GLN A 183 -17.84 -19.42 -4.24
C GLN A 183 -17.45 -20.88 -4.01
N ILE A 184 -16.20 -21.12 -3.59
CA ILE A 184 -15.70 -22.47 -3.28
C ILE A 184 -16.52 -23.10 -2.13
N ASP A 185 -16.83 -22.33 -1.08
CA ASP A 185 -17.61 -22.82 0.05
C ASP A 185 -19.04 -23.19 -0.37
N VAL A 186 -19.68 -22.42 -1.26
CA VAL A 186 -20.99 -22.75 -1.83
C VAL A 186 -20.92 -24.05 -2.65
N SER A 187 -19.98 -24.15 -3.59
CA SER A 187 -19.82 -25.37 -4.40
C SER A 187 -19.50 -26.61 -3.55
N ARG A 188 -18.71 -26.45 -2.49
CA ARG A 188 -18.40 -27.55 -1.55
C ARG A 188 -19.65 -27.99 -0.79
N GLY A 189 -20.51 -27.04 -0.40
CA GLY A 189 -21.82 -27.34 0.20
C GLY A 189 -22.72 -28.16 -0.72
N ASP A 190 -22.80 -27.78 -2.01
CA ASP A 190 -23.59 -28.51 -3.00
C ASP A 190 -23.07 -29.94 -3.23
N VAL A 191 -21.75 -30.11 -3.34
CA VAL A 191 -21.12 -31.43 -3.47
C VAL A 191 -21.43 -32.31 -2.25
N GLY A 192 -21.31 -31.78 -1.03
CA GLY A 192 -21.64 -32.53 0.19
C GLY A 192 -23.12 -32.92 0.28
N ARG A 193 -24.03 -32.06 -0.18
CA ARG A 193 -25.47 -32.37 -0.28
C ARG A 193 -25.74 -33.51 -1.26
N LEU A 194 -25.06 -33.50 -2.41
CA LEU A 194 -25.16 -34.56 -3.41
C LEU A 194 -24.59 -35.89 -2.90
N GLU A 195 -23.46 -35.85 -2.21
CA GLU A 195 -22.80 -37.01 -1.60
C GLU A 195 -23.70 -37.70 -0.56
N MET A 196 -24.30 -36.93 0.37
CA MET A 196 -25.23 -37.49 1.35
C MET A 196 -26.44 -38.18 0.70
N LYS A 197 -27.01 -37.59 -0.35
CA LYS A 197 -28.11 -38.21 -1.09
C LYS A 197 -27.69 -39.48 -1.80
N LEU A 198 -26.52 -39.48 -2.43
CA LEU A 198 -25.98 -40.67 -3.10
C LEU A 198 -25.79 -41.80 -2.08
N HIS A 199 -25.22 -41.49 -0.91
CA HIS A 199 -25.08 -42.48 0.17
C HIS A 199 -26.44 -43.03 0.63
N GLY A 200 -27.43 -42.17 0.87
CA GLY A 200 -28.77 -42.62 1.26
C GLY A 200 -29.45 -43.50 0.21
N LEU A 201 -29.29 -43.19 -1.09
CA LEU A 201 -29.82 -44.03 -2.18
C LEU A 201 -29.12 -45.38 -2.28
N LEU A 202 -27.79 -45.41 -2.12
CA LEU A 202 -27.02 -46.64 -2.15
C LEU A 202 -27.35 -47.52 -0.94
N GLU A 203 -27.47 -46.95 0.25
CA GLU A 203 -27.87 -47.66 1.47
C GLU A 203 -29.24 -48.31 1.31
N ASN A 204 -30.23 -47.56 0.82
CA ASN A 204 -31.56 -48.10 0.52
C ASN A 204 -31.52 -49.23 -0.52
N ARG A 205 -30.66 -49.12 -1.53
CA ARG A 205 -30.52 -50.15 -2.58
C ARG A 205 -29.84 -51.41 -2.04
N PHE A 206 -28.80 -51.27 -1.23
CA PHE A 206 -28.12 -52.41 -0.62
C PHE A 206 -28.99 -53.10 0.42
N ALA A 207 -29.75 -52.35 1.22
CA ALA A 207 -30.73 -52.92 2.15
C ALA A 207 -31.82 -53.73 1.42
N LEU A 208 -32.28 -53.26 0.26
CA LEU A 208 -33.23 -54.03 -0.55
C LEU A 208 -32.60 -55.34 -1.06
N ILE A 209 -31.39 -55.28 -1.62
CA ILE A 209 -30.65 -56.46 -2.09
C ILE A 209 -30.46 -57.44 -0.94
N ASP A 210 -30.03 -56.97 0.22
CA ASP A 210 -29.83 -57.78 1.42
C ASP A 210 -31.13 -58.45 1.85
N SER A 211 -32.25 -57.71 1.90
CA SER A 211 -33.56 -58.28 2.22
C SER A 211 -34.04 -59.35 1.23
N LEU A 212 -33.69 -59.21 -0.06
CA LEU A 212 -34.01 -60.19 -1.11
C LEU A 212 -33.12 -61.42 -1.01
N CYS A 213 -31.82 -61.23 -0.76
CA CYS A 213 -30.86 -62.29 -0.51
C CYS A 213 -31.23 -63.08 0.75
N GLN A 214 -31.61 -62.41 1.83
CA GLN A 214 -32.05 -63.06 3.06
C GLN A 214 -33.33 -63.87 2.84
N THR A 215 -34.32 -63.30 2.13
CA THR A 215 -35.54 -64.03 1.75
C THR A 215 -35.22 -65.27 0.88
N TYR A 216 -34.22 -65.19 0.02
CA TYR A 216 -33.75 -66.30 -0.81
C TYR A 216 -32.93 -67.34 -0.02
N TYR A 217 -32.08 -66.93 0.91
CA TYR A 217 -31.23 -67.83 1.69
C TYR A 217 -32.00 -68.57 2.79
N GLU A 218 -32.97 -67.90 3.41
CA GLU A 218 -33.85 -68.51 4.43
C GLU A 218 -34.81 -69.56 3.83
N SER A 219 -34.94 -69.63 2.50
CA SER A 219 -35.89 -70.50 1.84
C SER A 219 -35.30 -71.14 0.57
N HIS A 220 -34.91 -72.41 0.69
CA HIS A 220 -34.11 -73.16 -0.30
C HIS A 220 -34.86 -73.56 -1.61
N GLY A 221 -35.41 -72.59 -2.36
CA GLY A 221 -35.71 -72.71 -3.79
C GLY A 221 -36.98 -73.47 -4.22
N THR A 222 -37.99 -73.62 -3.37
CA THR A 222 -39.26 -74.30 -3.70
C THR A 222 -40.24 -73.45 -4.53
N LYS A 223 -41.26 -74.07 -5.15
CA LYS A 223 -42.27 -73.38 -6.01
C LYS A 223 -43.11 -72.34 -5.24
N THR A 224 -43.40 -72.60 -3.97
CA THR A 224 -44.10 -71.69 -3.05
C THR A 224 -43.28 -70.43 -2.73
N GLU A 225 -41.95 -70.50 -2.83
CA GLU A 225 -41.02 -69.42 -2.49
C GLU A 225 -40.74 -68.50 -3.68
N ARG A 226 -40.72 -69.03 -4.92
CA ARG A 226 -40.78 -68.18 -6.12
C ARG A 226 -42.01 -67.27 -6.08
N LYS A 227 -43.13 -67.78 -5.57
CA LYS A 227 -44.34 -66.98 -5.36
C LYS A 227 -44.13 -65.93 -4.27
N ALA A 228 -43.50 -66.25 -3.14
CA ALA A 228 -43.18 -65.27 -2.09
C ALA A 228 -42.23 -64.15 -2.55
N ILE A 229 -41.18 -64.48 -3.32
CA ILE A 229 -40.27 -63.49 -3.93
C ILE A 229 -41.05 -62.63 -4.94
N ILE A 230 -41.88 -63.25 -5.80
CA ILE A 230 -42.72 -62.52 -6.77
C ILE A 230 -43.71 -61.59 -6.06
N ASP A 231 -44.35 -62.05 -4.98
CA ASP A 231 -45.33 -61.27 -4.22
C ASP A 231 -44.65 -60.13 -3.45
N LYS A 232 -43.44 -60.32 -2.92
CA LYS A 232 -42.63 -59.26 -2.29
C LYS A 232 -42.12 -58.23 -3.32
N VAL A 233 -41.74 -58.68 -4.52
CA VAL A 233 -41.41 -57.78 -5.63
C VAL A 233 -42.65 -57.00 -6.08
N LYS A 234 -43.81 -57.64 -6.19
CA LYS A 234 -45.08 -56.97 -6.51
C LYS A 234 -45.47 -55.96 -5.45
N SER A 235 -45.39 -56.29 -4.16
CA SER A 235 -45.74 -55.36 -3.08
C SER A 235 -44.80 -54.15 -3.05
N LYS A 236 -43.52 -54.32 -3.40
CA LYS A 236 -42.59 -53.19 -3.50
C LYS A 236 -42.84 -52.33 -4.73
N ILE A 237 -43.17 -52.93 -5.88
CA ILE A 237 -43.62 -52.19 -7.07
C ILE A 237 -44.88 -51.37 -6.74
N GLU A 238 -45.79 -51.94 -5.95
CA GLU A 238 -46.98 -51.25 -5.47
C GLU A 238 -46.68 -50.11 -4.49
N SER A 239 -45.77 -50.31 -3.53
CA SER A 239 -45.31 -49.23 -2.63
C SER A 239 -44.62 -48.08 -3.38
N VAL A 240 -43.81 -48.39 -4.41
CA VAL A 240 -43.19 -47.36 -5.28
C VAL A 240 -44.24 -46.60 -6.09
N ARG A 241 -45.37 -47.23 -6.41
CA ARG A 241 -46.49 -46.63 -7.15
C ARG A 241 -47.23 -45.56 -6.34
N THR A 242 -47.38 -45.74 -5.02
CA THR A 242 -48.13 -44.81 -4.16
C THR A 242 -47.27 -43.77 -3.45
N ASP A 243 -46.09 -44.12 -2.94
CA ASP A 243 -45.42 -43.29 -1.92
C ASP A 243 -44.16 -42.55 -2.45
N SER A 244 -43.55 -43.01 -3.54
CA SER A 244 -42.23 -42.52 -4.00
C SER A 244 -42.25 -41.39 -5.03
N PHE A 245 -43.43 -40.93 -5.47
CA PHE A 245 -43.52 -39.93 -6.55
C PHE A 245 -42.86 -38.58 -6.18
N SER A 246 -43.15 -38.07 -4.97
CA SER A 246 -42.57 -36.81 -4.49
C SER A 246 -41.06 -36.90 -4.32
N GLU A 247 -40.54 -38.06 -3.93
CA GLU A 247 -39.09 -38.30 -3.79
C GLU A 247 -38.40 -38.32 -5.15
N MET A 248 -39.00 -38.95 -6.16
CA MET A 248 -38.49 -38.97 -7.53
C MET A 248 -38.46 -37.56 -8.15
N GLU A 249 -39.53 -36.78 -7.95
CA GLU A 249 -39.60 -35.39 -8.40
C GLU A 249 -38.52 -34.52 -7.74
N SER A 250 -38.36 -34.63 -6.42
CA SER A 250 -37.32 -33.94 -5.66
C SER A 250 -35.91 -34.34 -6.14
N ALA A 251 -35.64 -35.64 -6.31
CA ALA A 251 -34.36 -36.15 -6.76
C ALA A 251 -34.00 -35.69 -8.18
N VAL A 252 -34.97 -35.66 -9.10
CA VAL A 252 -34.73 -35.16 -10.47
C VAL A 252 -34.39 -33.68 -10.45
N ASN A 253 -35.13 -32.86 -9.70
CA ASN A 253 -34.87 -31.42 -9.62
C ASN A 253 -33.51 -31.12 -9.00
N ASP A 254 -33.14 -31.81 -7.92
CA ASP A 254 -31.84 -31.59 -7.29
C ASP A 254 -30.66 -32.09 -8.15
N CYS A 255 -30.84 -33.13 -8.96
CA CYS A 255 -29.77 -33.70 -9.79
C CYS A 255 -29.69 -33.09 -11.20
N ARG A 256 -30.76 -32.45 -11.70
CA ARG A 256 -30.84 -31.91 -13.05
C ARG A 256 -31.19 -30.42 -13.06
N ASP A 257 -30.62 -29.66 -12.14
CA ASP A 257 -30.75 -28.19 -12.07
C ASP A 257 -32.20 -27.71 -12.22
N ASN A 258 -33.08 -28.22 -11.35
CA ASN A 258 -34.50 -27.89 -11.27
C ASN A 258 -35.27 -28.05 -12.60
N LEU A 259 -34.89 -29.06 -13.40
CA LEU A 259 -35.50 -29.36 -14.70
C LEU A 259 -37.03 -29.38 -14.68
N LEU A 260 -37.66 -30.07 -13.71
CA LEU A 260 -39.11 -30.22 -13.68
C LEU A 260 -39.82 -28.92 -13.24
N VAL A 261 -39.18 -28.14 -12.36
CA VAL A 261 -39.67 -26.80 -11.97
C VAL A 261 -39.66 -25.88 -13.20
N LYS A 262 -38.54 -25.83 -13.93
CA LYS A 262 -38.42 -25.06 -15.17
C LYS A 262 -39.48 -25.47 -16.21
N VAL A 263 -39.76 -26.77 -16.35
CA VAL A 263 -40.83 -27.24 -17.24
C VAL A 263 -42.21 -26.79 -16.77
N LYS A 264 -42.50 -26.86 -15.47
CA LYS A 264 -43.79 -26.46 -14.90
C LYS A 264 -44.05 -24.96 -15.04
N ASP A 265 -43.01 -24.13 -14.88
CA ASP A 265 -43.11 -22.67 -15.03
C ASP A 265 -43.35 -22.26 -16.49
N ASN A 266 -42.71 -22.96 -17.45
CA ASN A 266 -42.82 -22.64 -18.88
C ASN A 266 -43.97 -23.37 -19.59
N TYR A 267 -44.55 -24.39 -18.97
CA TYR A 267 -45.69 -25.13 -19.49
C TYR A 267 -46.68 -25.50 -18.37
N PRO A 268 -47.36 -24.50 -17.79
CA PRO A 268 -48.20 -24.65 -16.60
C PRO A 268 -49.46 -25.50 -16.84
N ASP A 269 -49.96 -25.55 -18.08
CA ASP A 269 -51.14 -26.33 -18.48
C ASP A 269 -50.82 -27.83 -18.76
N ILE A 270 -49.65 -28.31 -18.34
CA ILE A 270 -49.30 -29.72 -18.46
C ILE A 270 -50.31 -30.58 -17.70
N LYS A 271 -50.86 -31.61 -18.37
CA LYS A 271 -51.79 -32.54 -17.72
C LYS A 271 -51.03 -33.30 -16.63
N THR A 272 -51.68 -33.53 -15.48
CA THR A 272 -51.10 -34.29 -14.35
C THR A 272 -50.52 -35.64 -14.78
N GLU A 273 -51.22 -36.30 -15.70
CA GLU A 273 -50.84 -37.58 -16.30
C GLU A 273 -49.60 -37.51 -17.21
N GLU A 274 -49.38 -36.37 -17.86
CA GLU A 274 -48.20 -36.11 -18.68
C GLU A 274 -47.02 -35.68 -17.82
N TYR A 275 -47.27 -34.89 -16.77
CA TYR A 275 -46.28 -34.51 -15.78
C TYR A 275 -45.75 -35.74 -15.03
N ARG A 276 -46.65 -36.63 -14.59
CA ARG A 276 -46.26 -37.88 -13.93
C ARG A 276 -45.37 -38.76 -14.83
N LEU A 277 -45.70 -38.87 -16.11
CA LEU A 277 -44.86 -39.57 -17.09
C LEU A 277 -43.49 -38.90 -17.27
N LEU A 278 -43.45 -37.55 -17.27
CA LEU A 278 -42.21 -36.80 -17.37
C LEU A 278 -41.27 -37.06 -16.19
N VAL A 279 -41.79 -37.04 -14.96
CA VAL A 279 -40.99 -37.34 -13.75
C VAL A 279 -40.35 -38.72 -13.87
N TYR A 280 -41.11 -39.75 -14.24
CA TYR A 280 -40.58 -41.11 -14.40
C TYR A 280 -39.53 -41.23 -15.49
N LEU A 281 -39.70 -40.55 -16.62
CA LEU A 281 -38.69 -40.51 -17.69
C LEU A 281 -37.43 -39.79 -17.22
N ALA A 282 -37.57 -38.66 -16.52
CA ALA A 282 -36.45 -37.88 -16.02
C ALA A 282 -35.67 -38.60 -14.90
N SER A 283 -36.34 -39.49 -14.17
CA SER A 283 -35.71 -40.45 -13.25
C SER A 283 -34.93 -41.58 -13.96
N GLY A 284 -34.96 -41.67 -15.29
CA GLY A 284 -34.24 -42.67 -16.08
C GLY A 284 -34.89 -44.06 -16.07
N LEU A 285 -36.18 -44.16 -15.73
CA LEU A 285 -36.88 -45.44 -15.69
C LEU A 285 -37.13 -45.98 -17.11
N SER A 286 -37.02 -47.30 -17.26
CA SER A 286 -37.29 -47.97 -18.54
C SER A 286 -38.77 -47.93 -18.90
N THR A 287 -39.11 -47.97 -20.20
CA THR A 287 -40.52 -47.98 -20.65
C THR A 287 -41.33 -49.15 -20.06
N ARG A 288 -40.68 -50.29 -19.80
CA ARG A 288 -41.31 -51.45 -19.14
C ARG A 288 -41.61 -51.17 -17.67
N THR A 289 -40.68 -50.52 -16.96
CA THR A 289 -40.88 -50.10 -15.57
C THR A 289 -42.01 -49.08 -15.47
N ILE A 290 -42.03 -48.10 -16.37
CA ILE A 290 -43.08 -47.07 -16.42
C ILE A 290 -44.45 -47.69 -16.72
N SER A 291 -44.50 -48.66 -17.64
CA SER A 291 -45.72 -49.44 -17.94
C SER A 291 -46.26 -50.15 -16.70
N LEU A 292 -45.39 -50.75 -15.88
CA LEU A 292 -45.79 -51.38 -14.62
C LEU A 292 -46.28 -50.35 -13.59
N LEU A 293 -45.63 -49.20 -13.47
CA LEU A 293 -46.01 -48.14 -12.50
C LEU A 293 -47.33 -47.46 -12.88
N LEU A 294 -47.59 -47.27 -14.18
CA LEU A 294 -48.82 -46.66 -14.68
C LEU A 294 -49.97 -47.66 -14.83
N GLY A 295 -49.70 -48.97 -14.78
CA GLY A 295 -50.70 -50.01 -15.04
C GLY A 295 -51.18 -50.06 -16.50
N GLU A 296 -50.39 -49.52 -17.42
CA GLU A 296 -50.70 -49.45 -18.85
C GLU A 296 -49.84 -50.42 -19.65
N SER A 297 -50.23 -50.76 -20.87
CA SER A 297 -49.37 -51.55 -21.75
C SER A 297 -48.15 -50.76 -22.22
N VAL A 298 -47.05 -51.46 -22.49
CA VAL A 298 -45.79 -50.87 -22.98
C VAL A 298 -46.02 -50.03 -24.25
N ASP A 299 -46.91 -50.48 -25.14
CA ASP A 299 -47.26 -49.77 -26.38
C ASP A 299 -47.95 -48.43 -26.13
N VAL A 300 -48.81 -48.36 -25.11
CA VAL A 300 -49.48 -47.11 -24.71
C VAL A 300 -48.46 -46.12 -24.16
N VAL A 301 -47.52 -46.59 -23.32
CA VAL A 301 -46.45 -45.75 -22.77
C VAL A 301 -45.54 -45.21 -23.88
N TYR A 302 -45.17 -46.02 -24.88
CA TYR A 302 -44.39 -45.53 -26.04
C TYR A 302 -45.11 -44.41 -26.80
N LYS A 303 -46.42 -44.57 -27.05
CA LYS A 303 -47.23 -43.54 -27.72
C LYS A 303 -47.33 -42.26 -26.88
N ARG A 304 -47.55 -42.39 -25.56
CA ARG A 304 -47.58 -41.23 -24.63
C ARG A 304 -46.22 -40.53 -24.56
N LYS A 305 -45.11 -41.28 -24.46
CA LYS A 305 -43.73 -40.75 -24.48
C LYS A 305 -43.47 -39.94 -25.76
N SER A 306 -43.81 -40.50 -26.91
CA SER A 306 -43.61 -39.83 -28.21
C SER A 306 -44.40 -38.52 -28.31
N ARG A 307 -45.68 -38.53 -27.93
CA ARG A 307 -46.51 -37.32 -27.90
C ARG A 307 -45.96 -36.26 -26.95
N LEU A 308 -45.56 -36.67 -25.75
CA LEU A 308 -44.99 -35.78 -24.75
C LEU A 308 -43.68 -35.15 -25.24
N LYS A 309 -42.81 -35.94 -25.91
CA LYS A 309 -41.59 -35.45 -26.55
C LYS A 309 -41.90 -34.35 -27.57
N SER A 310 -42.85 -34.58 -28.48
CA SER A 310 -43.22 -33.59 -29.51
C SER A 310 -43.70 -32.28 -28.88
N ARG A 311 -44.57 -32.38 -27.86
CA ARG A 311 -45.12 -31.20 -27.19
C ARG A 311 -44.06 -30.39 -26.46
N LEU A 312 -43.20 -31.05 -25.68
CA LEU A 312 -42.11 -30.38 -24.96
C LEU A 312 -41.05 -29.82 -25.90
N LYS A 313 -40.85 -30.45 -27.06
CA LYS A 313 -40.00 -29.91 -28.12
C LYS A 313 -40.52 -28.57 -28.63
N GLU A 314 -41.82 -28.48 -28.89
CA GLU A 314 -42.46 -27.27 -29.42
C GLU A 314 -42.60 -26.16 -28.36
N SER A 315 -42.89 -26.50 -27.10
CA SER A 315 -43.22 -25.51 -26.07
C SER A 315 -42.11 -25.17 -25.08
N VAL A 316 -41.11 -26.05 -24.86
CA VAL A 316 -40.13 -25.89 -23.76
C VAL A 316 -38.67 -25.96 -24.22
N GLU A 317 -38.33 -26.64 -25.32
CA GLU A 317 -36.94 -26.82 -25.78
C GLU A 317 -36.16 -25.51 -25.95
N ALA A 318 -36.82 -24.44 -26.40
CA ALA A 318 -36.19 -23.14 -26.59
C ALA A 318 -35.71 -22.48 -25.28
N VAL A 319 -36.34 -22.81 -24.14
CA VAL A 319 -36.05 -22.22 -22.82
C VAL A 319 -35.26 -23.20 -21.93
N CYS A 320 -35.49 -24.50 -22.09
CA CYS A 320 -34.78 -25.55 -21.36
C CYS A 320 -34.35 -26.67 -22.33
N PRO A 321 -33.22 -26.51 -23.04
CA PRO A 321 -32.77 -27.48 -24.05
C PRO A 321 -32.46 -28.87 -23.45
N ASP A 322 -32.05 -28.91 -22.17
CA ASP A 322 -31.73 -30.13 -21.44
C ASP A 322 -32.93 -31.09 -21.30
N ILE A 323 -34.17 -30.61 -21.51
CA ILE A 323 -35.37 -31.44 -21.45
C ILE A 323 -35.33 -32.58 -22.47
N MET A 324 -34.68 -32.38 -23.62
CA MET A 324 -34.62 -33.39 -24.67
C MET A 324 -33.71 -34.56 -24.30
N SER A 325 -32.79 -34.38 -23.34
CA SER A 325 -31.95 -35.45 -22.79
C SER A 325 -32.75 -36.50 -21.99
N VAL A 326 -34.00 -36.18 -21.62
CA VAL A 326 -34.91 -37.10 -20.92
C VAL A 326 -35.50 -38.17 -21.86
N PHE A 327 -35.54 -37.92 -23.19
CA PHE A 327 -36.33 -38.72 -24.14
C PHE A 327 -35.53 -39.56 -25.14
#